data_AF-A0A3E2DEJ2-F1
#
_entry.id   AF-A0A3E2DEJ2-F1
#
_cell.length_a   1.000
_cell.length_b   1.000
_cell.length_c   1.000
_cell.angle_alpha   90.00
_cell.angle_beta   90.00
_cell.angle_gamma   90.00
#
_symmetry.space_group_name_H-M   'P 1'
#
loop_
_entity.id
_entity.type
_entity.pdbx_description
1 polymer ?
#
loop_
_entity_poly.entity_id
_entity_poly.type
_entity_poly.pdbx_seq_one_letter_code
_entity_poly.pdbx_strand_id
1 'polypeptide(L)'
;MALFRRRPDADLPGLDVGAASRLRGMVEESLSAMGIDARVEGDHAVTSVGDIPLVPMVDELDGHDRRDWQLVVDELVTRMVRSLLDGATRLTDATLAGHVVVRILGDRERAGRSFDYARPLVSTATGSPIPGLVVALAWLNDEVELLNDAALVEIDDLDAAYRRGSERLATVLADGLDVAREGNVVTVKGSSWLVSSWPLVTGLGQPIVDEVGNDVLVGIESPDKVFVSAIGHAHELDCALSPSRVADPFAWRIG
;
A
#
# COMPACT_ATOMS: atom_id res chain seq x y z
N MET A 1 -38.69 37.64 -18.11
CA MET A 1 -37.22 37.58 -17.95
C MET A 1 -36.78 36.16 -18.23
N ALA A 2 -36.01 35.94 -19.29
CA ALA A 2 -35.48 34.63 -19.61
C ALA A 2 -34.36 34.30 -18.61
N LEU A 3 -34.62 33.34 -17.72
CA LEU A 3 -33.60 32.72 -16.89
C LEU A 3 -32.64 31.99 -17.84
N PHE A 4 -31.45 32.53 -18.06
CA PHE A 4 -30.36 31.82 -18.73
C PHE A 4 -30.03 30.58 -17.91
N ARG A 5 -30.66 29.45 -18.23
CA ARG A 5 -30.27 28.15 -17.69
C ARG A 5 -28.88 27.86 -18.24
N ARG A 6 -27.89 27.93 -17.35
CA ARG A 6 -26.52 27.56 -17.70
C ARG A 6 -26.52 26.08 -18.12
N ARG A 7 -25.90 25.79 -19.26
CA ARG A 7 -25.86 24.43 -19.80
C ARG A 7 -24.95 23.59 -18.90
N PRO A 8 -25.41 22.43 -18.40
CA PRO A 8 -24.55 21.53 -17.65
C PRO A 8 -23.42 21.00 -18.53
N ASP A 9 -22.25 20.79 -17.95
CA ASP A 9 -21.16 20.08 -18.59
C ASP A 9 -21.48 18.57 -18.66
N ALA A 10 -21.01 17.90 -19.71
CA ALA A 10 -21.32 16.47 -19.92
C ALA A 10 -20.36 15.56 -19.15
N ASP A 11 -19.15 16.03 -18.88
CA ASP A 11 -18.05 15.22 -18.35
C ASP A 11 -17.78 15.54 -16.87
N LEU A 12 -18.16 16.74 -16.41
CA LEU A 12 -18.01 17.18 -15.01
C LEU A 12 -19.37 17.42 -14.35
N PRO A 13 -19.97 16.37 -13.72
CA PRO A 13 -21.26 16.48 -13.05
C PRO A 13 -21.25 17.58 -11.99
N GLY A 14 -22.29 18.40 -11.93
CA GLY A 14 -22.39 19.50 -10.95
C GLY A 14 -21.89 20.86 -11.45
N LEU A 15 -21.13 20.91 -12.55
CA LEU A 15 -20.69 22.17 -13.16
C LEU A 15 -21.50 22.53 -14.41
N ASP A 16 -21.63 23.85 -14.64
CA ASP A 16 -21.99 24.37 -15.95
C ASP A 16 -20.77 24.43 -16.87
N VAL A 17 -20.97 24.44 -18.20
CA VAL A 17 -19.88 24.45 -19.20
C VAL A 17 -18.84 25.55 -18.95
N GLY A 18 -19.26 26.72 -18.46
CA GLY A 18 -18.34 27.83 -18.16
C GLY A 18 -17.48 27.56 -16.92
N ALA A 19 -18.10 27.04 -15.87
CA ALA A 19 -17.39 26.63 -14.65
C ALA A 19 -16.45 25.43 -14.92
N ALA A 20 -16.89 24.46 -15.71
CA ALA A 20 -16.10 23.30 -16.12
C ALA A 20 -14.89 23.71 -16.97
N SER A 21 -15.08 24.60 -17.96
CA SER A 21 -13.96 25.17 -18.74
C SER A 21 -12.97 25.93 -17.87
N ARG A 22 -13.45 26.63 -16.83
CA ARG A 22 -12.59 27.33 -15.88
C ARG A 22 -11.77 26.36 -15.06
N LEU A 23 -12.38 25.31 -14.50
CA LEU A 23 -11.67 24.26 -13.76
C LEU A 23 -10.58 23.62 -14.61
N ARG A 24 -10.90 23.21 -15.85
CA ARG A 24 -9.90 22.62 -16.78
C ARG A 24 -8.70 23.56 -17.00
N GLY A 25 -8.96 24.85 -17.22
CA GLY A 25 -7.91 25.85 -17.37
C GLY A 25 -7.06 26.06 -16.11
N MET A 26 -7.69 26.04 -14.92
CA MET A 26 -6.96 26.12 -13.65
C MET A 26 -6.02 24.91 -13.47
N VAL A 27 -6.50 23.70 -13.75
CA VAL A 27 -5.69 22.47 -13.67
C VAL A 27 -4.50 22.51 -14.64
N GLU A 28 -4.74 22.96 -15.88
CA GLU A 28 -3.68 23.13 -16.88
C GLU A 28 -2.62 24.15 -16.42
N GLU A 29 -3.05 25.28 -15.86
CA GLU A 29 -2.16 26.31 -15.30
C GLU A 29 -1.33 25.77 -14.13
N SER A 30 -1.95 25.06 -13.18
CA SER A 30 -1.24 24.45 -12.04
C SER A 30 -0.20 23.42 -12.49
N LEU A 31 -0.55 22.55 -13.46
CA LEU A 31 0.38 21.54 -14.00
C LEU A 31 1.54 22.17 -14.75
N SER A 32 1.27 23.19 -15.57
CA SER A 32 2.30 23.95 -16.27
C SER A 32 3.25 24.65 -15.30
N ALA A 33 2.73 25.23 -14.21
CA ALA A 33 3.53 25.88 -13.17
C ALA A 33 4.49 24.90 -12.45
N MET A 34 4.13 23.62 -12.37
CA MET A 34 4.99 22.55 -11.86
C MET A 34 5.95 21.97 -12.91
N GLY A 35 5.90 22.44 -14.16
CA GLY A 35 6.70 21.93 -15.26
C GLY A 35 6.25 20.56 -15.78
N ILE A 36 4.96 20.21 -15.58
CA ILE A 36 4.37 18.96 -16.05
C ILE A 36 3.56 19.24 -17.31
N ASP A 37 3.99 18.64 -18.43
CA ASP A 37 3.22 18.67 -19.66
C ASP A 37 1.93 17.87 -19.48
N ALA A 38 0.79 18.52 -19.75
CA ALA A 38 -0.53 17.95 -19.55
C ALA A 38 -1.47 18.30 -20.70
N ARG A 39 -2.39 17.37 -21.00
CA ARG A 39 -3.55 17.60 -21.86
C ARG A 39 -4.82 17.41 -21.04
N VAL A 40 -5.55 18.49 -20.80
CA VAL A 40 -6.76 18.48 -19.96
C VAL A 40 -8.01 18.41 -20.85
N GLU A 41 -8.71 17.28 -20.84
CA GLU A 41 -9.89 17.05 -21.68
C GLU A 41 -10.95 16.24 -20.94
N GLY A 42 -12.23 16.57 -21.18
CA GLY A 42 -13.34 15.86 -20.54
C GLY A 42 -13.27 15.92 -19.01
N ASP A 43 -13.13 14.77 -18.38
CA ASP A 43 -13.13 14.55 -16.93
C ASP A 43 -11.74 14.25 -16.34
N HIS A 44 -10.66 14.33 -17.13
CA HIS A 44 -9.29 14.03 -16.68
C HIS A 44 -8.22 14.89 -17.37
N ALA A 45 -7.03 14.90 -16.79
CA ALA A 45 -5.82 15.45 -17.38
C ALA A 45 -4.81 14.32 -17.60
N VAL A 46 -4.41 14.10 -18.85
CA VAL A 46 -3.36 13.14 -19.20
C VAL A 46 -2.02 13.85 -19.02
N THR A 47 -1.14 13.32 -18.18
CA THR A 47 0.16 13.94 -17.88
C THR A 47 1.31 12.95 -18.05
N SER A 48 2.55 13.46 -18.06
CA SER A 48 3.75 12.62 -18.09
C SER A 48 3.97 11.78 -16.83
N VAL A 49 3.31 12.11 -15.71
CA VAL A 49 3.43 11.42 -14.42
C VAL A 49 2.22 10.54 -14.09
N GLY A 50 1.19 10.50 -14.95
CA GLY A 50 -0.04 9.74 -14.77
C GLY A 50 -1.31 10.57 -15.01
N ASP A 51 -2.47 9.93 -15.04
CA ASP A 51 -3.74 10.61 -15.28
C ASP A 51 -4.28 11.25 -13.98
N ILE A 52 -4.74 12.49 -14.07
CA ILE A 52 -5.32 13.25 -12.96
C ILE A 52 -6.83 13.43 -13.20
N PRO A 53 -7.71 12.80 -12.41
CA PRO A 53 -9.16 12.95 -12.55
C PRO A 53 -9.64 14.29 -12.01
N LEU A 54 -10.55 14.96 -12.73
CA LEU A 54 -11.08 16.27 -12.36
C LEU A 54 -12.35 16.19 -11.51
N VAL A 55 -13.10 15.08 -11.59
CA VAL A 55 -14.36 14.88 -10.84
C VAL A 55 -14.21 15.15 -9.32
N PRO A 56 -13.17 14.66 -8.62
CA PRO A 56 -13.02 14.91 -7.18
C PRO A 56 -12.81 16.38 -6.84
N MET A 57 -12.21 17.14 -7.77
CA MET A 57 -12.06 18.58 -7.60
C MET A 57 -13.41 19.29 -7.69
N VAL A 58 -14.36 18.76 -8.46
CA VAL A 58 -15.72 19.32 -8.52
C VAL A 58 -16.40 19.22 -7.16
N ASP A 59 -16.30 18.06 -6.50
CA ASP A 59 -16.90 17.81 -5.20
C ASP A 59 -16.31 18.74 -4.12
N GLU A 60 -14.98 18.94 -4.13
CA GLU A 60 -14.32 19.86 -3.19
C GLU A 60 -14.74 21.32 -3.45
N LEU A 61 -14.78 21.74 -4.72
CA LEU A 61 -15.09 23.12 -5.10
C LEU A 61 -16.52 23.55 -4.77
N ASP A 62 -17.47 22.63 -4.63
CA ASP A 62 -18.86 22.95 -4.24
C ASP A 62 -18.92 23.60 -2.84
N GLY A 63 -17.93 23.33 -1.98
CA GLY A 63 -17.79 23.92 -0.65
C GLY A 63 -17.12 25.31 -0.59
N HIS A 64 -16.54 25.80 -1.70
CA HIS A 64 -15.66 26.98 -1.71
C HIS A 64 -16.18 28.15 -2.55
N ASP A 65 -15.84 29.39 -2.15
CA ASP A 65 -16.10 30.57 -2.98
C ASP A 65 -15.28 30.49 -4.28
N ARG A 66 -15.91 30.88 -5.40
CA ARG A 66 -15.30 30.92 -6.74
C ARG A 66 -14.01 31.73 -6.85
N ARG A 67 -13.73 32.62 -5.90
CA ARG A 67 -12.48 33.40 -5.82
C ARG A 67 -11.32 32.57 -5.28
N ASP A 68 -11.61 31.57 -4.46
CA ASP A 68 -10.63 30.72 -3.81
C ASP A 68 -10.34 29.45 -4.63
N TRP A 69 -11.12 29.20 -5.69
CA TRP A 69 -11.01 28.01 -6.53
C TRP A 69 -9.59 27.77 -7.07
N GLN A 70 -8.84 28.80 -7.45
CA GLN A 70 -7.46 28.61 -7.93
C GLN A 70 -6.57 28.00 -6.83
N LEU A 71 -6.67 28.52 -5.61
CA LEU A 71 -5.88 28.04 -4.48
C LEU A 71 -6.21 26.59 -4.15
N VAL A 72 -7.50 26.24 -4.14
CA VAL A 72 -7.97 24.87 -3.90
C VAL A 72 -7.47 23.94 -5.01
N VAL A 73 -7.60 24.34 -6.28
CA VAL A 73 -7.11 23.55 -7.42
C VAL A 73 -5.60 23.36 -7.36
N ASP A 74 -4.82 24.41 -7.07
CA ASP A 74 -3.36 24.32 -6.94
C ASP A 74 -2.95 23.31 -5.87
N GLU A 75 -3.62 23.32 -4.71
CA GLU A 75 -3.37 22.38 -3.62
C GLU A 75 -3.72 20.94 -4.03
N LEU A 76 -4.92 20.73 -4.59
CA LEU A 76 -5.40 19.41 -5.02
C LEU A 76 -4.51 18.82 -6.10
N VAL A 77 -4.14 19.59 -7.12
CA VAL A 77 -3.26 19.15 -8.21
C VAL A 77 -1.87 18.83 -7.66
N THR A 78 -1.31 19.66 -6.78
CA THR A 78 -0.01 19.40 -6.15
C THR A 78 -0.04 18.09 -5.35
N ARG A 79 -1.11 17.86 -4.57
CA ARG A 79 -1.30 16.63 -3.79
C ARG A 79 -1.42 15.41 -4.69
N MET A 80 -2.17 15.49 -5.78
CA MET A 80 -2.36 14.41 -6.75
C MET A 80 -1.08 14.10 -7.53
N VAL A 81 -0.34 15.12 -7.98
CA VAL A 81 0.97 14.92 -8.64
C VAL A 81 1.96 14.26 -7.68
N ARG A 82 2.03 14.70 -6.43
CA ARG A 82 2.88 14.07 -5.41
C ARG A 82 2.48 12.61 -5.19
N SER A 83 1.17 12.36 -5.09
CA SER A 83 0.60 11.00 -4.99
C SER A 83 1.08 10.12 -6.15
N LEU A 84 0.97 10.60 -7.39
CA LEU A 84 1.42 9.89 -8.59
C LEU A 84 2.94 9.64 -8.59
N LEU A 85 3.74 10.64 -8.21
CA LEU A 85 5.20 10.49 -8.07
C LEU A 85 5.59 9.49 -6.99
N ASP A 86 4.79 9.39 -5.92
CA ASP A 86 4.96 8.39 -4.87
C ASP A 86 4.46 6.99 -5.30
N GLY A 87 3.95 6.86 -6.54
CA GLY A 87 3.46 5.62 -7.15
C GLY A 87 2.04 5.24 -6.72
N ALA A 88 1.21 6.21 -6.37
CA ALA A 88 -0.14 5.93 -5.90
C ALA A 88 -1.08 5.56 -7.04
N THR A 89 -1.56 4.34 -7.01
CA THR A 89 -2.73 3.90 -7.77
C THR A 89 -3.98 4.40 -7.05
N ARG A 90 -4.94 4.98 -7.80
CA ARG A 90 -6.23 5.41 -7.24
C ARG A 90 -7.09 4.18 -6.96
N LEU A 91 -7.42 3.96 -5.68
CA LEU A 91 -8.11 2.75 -5.22
C LEU A 91 -9.43 3.11 -4.54
N THR A 92 -10.45 2.29 -4.77
CA THR A 92 -11.73 2.35 -4.05
C THR A 92 -11.87 1.14 -3.13
N ASP A 93 -12.78 1.21 -2.17
CA ASP A 93 -13.13 0.06 -1.31
C ASP A 93 -13.53 -1.19 -2.11
N ALA A 94 -14.28 -1.00 -3.19
CA ALA A 94 -14.71 -2.09 -4.06
C ALA A 94 -13.52 -2.75 -4.78
N THR A 95 -12.58 -1.93 -5.24
CA THR A 95 -11.35 -2.37 -5.91
C THR A 95 -10.46 -3.11 -4.91
N LEU A 96 -10.20 -2.54 -3.72
CA LEU A 96 -9.42 -3.20 -2.65
C LEU A 96 -10.01 -4.52 -2.21
N ALA A 97 -11.32 -4.60 -2.02
CA ALA A 97 -11.98 -5.83 -1.62
C ALA A 97 -11.63 -7.01 -2.54
N GLY A 98 -11.43 -6.72 -3.83
CA GLY A 98 -11.18 -7.70 -4.86
C GLY A 98 -9.73 -8.15 -5.01
N HIS A 99 -8.74 -7.46 -4.44
CA HIS A 99 -7.31 -7.68 -4.78
C HIS A 99 -6.30 -7.40 -3.66
N VAL A 100 -6.73 -6.99 -2.47
CA VAL A 100 -5.80 -6.61 -1.40
C VAL A 100 -5.24 -7.82 -0.64
N VAL A 101 -3.97 -7.73 -0.24
CA VAL A 101 -3.31 -8.60 0.74
C VAL A 101 -2.64 -7.74 1.81
N VAL A 102 -2.23 -8.35 2.92
CA VAL A 102 -1.33 -7.69 3.89
C VAL A 102 0.09 -8.21 3.77
N ARG A 103 1.06 -7.37 4.10
CA ARG A 103 2.48 -7.70 4.01
C ARG A 103 3.27 -7.14 5.19
N ILE A 104 4.26 -7.90 5.67
CA ILE A 104 5.29 -7.40 6.58
C ILE A 104 6.29 -6.55 5.81
N LEU A 105 6.48 -5.31 6.23
CA LEU A 105 7.42 -4.34 5.66
C LEU A 105 8.50 -3.95 6.67
N GLY A 106 9.75 -3.93 6.22
CA GLY A 106 10.89 -3.42 6.98
C GLY A 106 11.25 -1.97 6.67
N ASP A 107 12.05 -1.35 7.54
CA ASP A 107 12.48 0.06 7.44
C ASP A 107 13.03 0.47 6.08
N ARG A 108 13.85 -0.38 5.45
CA ARG A 108 14.46 -0.06 4.16
C ARG A 108 13.44 0.10 3.04
N GLU A 109 12.38 -0.71 3.05
CA GLU A 109 11.33 -0.66 2.03
C GLU A 109 10.41 0.56 2.23
N ARG A 110 10.41 1.12 3.44
CA ARG A 110 9.67 2.34 3.77
C ARG A 110 10.45 3.62 3.44
N ALA A 111 11.72 3.52 3.09
CA ALA A 111 12.58 4.68 2.89
C ALA A 111 12.04 5.59 1.77
N GLY A 112 11.75 6.85 2.12
CA GLY A 112 11.26 7.86 1.17
C GLY A 112 9.76 7.82 0.87
N ARG A 113 8.98 6.99 1.57
CA ARG A 113 7.52 6.89 1.41
C ARG A 113 6.81 7.02 2.76
N SER A 114 5.59 7.56 2.72
CA SER A 114 4.73 7.66 3.91
C SER A 114 3.89 6.39 4.06
N PHE A 115 3.84 5.85 5.27
CA PHE A 115 3.11 4.63 5.63
C PHE A 115 2.48 4.78 7.03
N ASP A 116 1.83 5.91 7.27
CA ASP A 116 1.17 6.26 8.53
C ASP A 116 0.05 5.27 8.88
N TYR A 117 -0.59 4.65 7.88
CA TYR A 117 -1.62 3.64 8.09
C TYR A 117 -1.08 2.22 8.27
N ALA A 118 0.24 2.01 8.21
CA ALA A 118 0.84 0.72 8.52
C ALA A 118 0.74 0.42 10.02
N ARG A 119 0.42 -0.83 10.37
CA ARG A 119 0.24 -1.27 11.75
C ARG A 119 1.53 -1.86 12.30
N PRO A 120 1.91 -1.63 13.56
CA PRO A 120 3.07 -2.30 14.15
C PRO A 120 2.93 -3.83 14.06
N LEU A 121 3.98 -4.53 13.65
CA LEU A 121 3.99 -5.99 13.76
C LEU A 121 4.19 -6.36 15.23
N VAL A 122 3.20 -7.00 15.84
CA VAL A 122 3.26 -7.42 17.25
C VAL A 122 3.66 -8.90 17.32
N SER A 123 4.71 -9.19 18.08
CA SER A 123 5.15 -10.57 18.32
C SER A 123 4.08 -11.36 19.06
N THR A 124 3.67 -12.49 18.51
CA THR A 124 2.75 -13.44 19.16
C THR A 124 3.38 -14.14 20.38
N ALA A 125 4.72 -14.15 20.47
CA ALA A 125 5.44 -14.74 21.60
C ALA A 125 5.51 -13.79 22.80
N THR A 126 5.73 -12.48 22.56
CA THR A 126 5.99 -11.50 23.63
C THR A 126 4.88 -10.48 23.83
N GLY A 127 3.97 -10.32 22.87
CA GLY A 127 2.94 -9.28 22.87
C GLY A 127 3.47 -7.87 22.61
N SER A 128 4.76 -7.72 22.28
CA SER A 128 5.40 -6.43 22.04
C SER A 128 5.57 -6.15 20.54
N PRO A 129 5.54 -4.87 20.10
CA PRO A 129 5.92 -4.49 18.74
C PRO A 129 7.35 -4.93 18.42
N ILE A 130 7.56 -5.42 17.21
CA ILE A 130 8.88 -5.77 16.69
C ILE A 130 9.49 -4.50 16.06
N PRO A 131 10.66 -4.04 16.53
CA PRO A 131 11.29 -2.83 16.00
C PRO A 131 11.53 -2.90 14.50
N GLY A 132 11.23 -1.81 13.80
CA GLY A 132 11.47 -1.67 12.36
C GLY A 132 10.55 -2.49 11.44
N LEU A 133 9.58 -3.21 12.00
CA LEU A 133 8.60 -4.00 11.25
C LEU A 133 7.18 -3.51 11.45
N VAL A 134 6.49 -3.35 10.32
CA VAL A 134 5.06 -3.03 10.26
C VAL A 134 4.35 -3.99 9.32
N VAL A 135 3.03 -4.05 9.44
CA VAL A 135 2.13 -4.71 8.51
C VAL A 135 1.42 -3.63 7.72
N ALA A 136 1.53 -3.67 6.40
CA ALA A 136 0.86 -2.73 5.50
C ALA A 136 -0.07 -3.46 4.53
N LEU A 137 -1.01 -2.71 3.97
CA LEU A 137 -1.80 -3.17 2.83
C LEU A 137 -0.93 -3.19 1.57
N ALA A 138 -1.13 -4.20 0.76
CA ALA A 138 -0.52 -4.32 -0.55
C ALA A 138 -1.58 -4.74 -1.57
N TRP A 139 -1.43 -4.24 -2.78
CA TRP A 139 -2.28 -4.59 -3.92
C TRP A 139 -1.71 -5.82 -4.61
N LEU A 140 -2.57 -6.81 -4.90
CA LEU A 140 -2.20 -8.02 -5.61
C LEU A 140 -3.02 -8.15 -6.91
N ASN A 141 -2.40 -7.75 -8.01
CA ASN A 141 -2.93 -7.91 -9.35
C ASN A 141 -1.79 -8.24 -10.32
N ASP A 142 -1.59 -9.53 -10.57
CA ASP A 142 -0.43 -10.14 -11.25
C ASP A 142 0.93 -9.95 -10.52
N GLU A 143 1.17 -8.76 -9.97
CA GLU A 143 2.31 -8.45 -9.11
C GLU A 143 1.85 -7.83 -7.77
N VAL A 144 2.77 -7.76 -6.81
CA VAL A 144 2.53 -7.20 -5.46
C VAL A 144 3.05 -5.76 -5.41
N GLU A 145 2.16 -4.80 -5.20
CA GLU A 145 2.49 -3.38 -5.06
C GLU A 145 2.20 -2.88 -3.64
N LEU A 146 3.10 -2.07 -3.08
CA LEU A 146 2.94 -1.50 -1.74
C LEU A 146 1.98 -0.31 -1.77
N LEU A 147 0.98 -0.31 -0.90
CA LEU A 147 0.04 0.79 -0.76
C LEU A 147 0.54 1.78 0.29
N ASN A 148 0.90 2.98 -0.16
CA ASN A 148 1.27 4.10 0.69
C ASN A 148 0.03 4.89 1.12
N ASP A 149 0.20 5.89 1.98
CA ASP A 149 -0.92 6.68 2.49
C ASP A 149 -1.69 7.41 1.39
N ALA A 150 -1.01 7.76 0.30
CA ALA A 150 -1.62 8.47 -0.82
C ALA A 150 -2.56 7.55 -1.63
N ALA A 151 -2.20 6.28 -1.81
CA ALA A 151 -3.06 5.26 -2.43
C ALA A 151 -4.29 4.90 -1.56
N LEU A 152 -4.20 5.12 -0.25
CA LEU A 152 -5.23 4.77 0.73
C LEU A 152 -6.20 5.91 1.05
N VAL A 153 -6.02 7.10 0.47
CA VAL A 153 -6.76 8.31 0.83
C VAL A 153 -8.27 8.24 0.55
N GLU A 154 -8.69 7.40 -0.39
CA GLU A 154 -10.10 7.27 -0.83
C GLU A 154 -10.81 6.05 -0.23
N ILE A 155 -10.22 5.43 0.79
CA ILE A 155 -10.71 4.19 1.40
C ILE A 155 -11.47 4.52 2.69
N ASP A 156 -12.77 4.20 2.73
CA ASP A 156 -13.63 4.56 3.86
C ASP A 156 -13.37 3.67 5.09
N ASP A 157 -13.09 2.37 4.87
CA ASP A 157 -12.89 1.39 5.95
C ASP A 157 -11.58 0.60 5.78
N LEU A 158 -10.47 1.23 6.19
CA LEU A 158 -9.15 0.61 6.21
C LEU A 158 -9.09 -0.64 7.10
N ASP A 159 -9.87 -0.69 8.19
CA ASP A 159 -9.87 -1.83 9.11
C ASP A 159 -10.49 -3.08 8.46
N ALA A 160 -11.55 -2.90 7.67
CA ALA A 160 -12.11 -3.94 6.83
C ALA A 160 -11.14 -4.37 5.72
N ALA A 161 -10.41 -3.42 5.11
CA ALA A 161 -9.38 -3.74 4.11
C ALA A 161 -8.25 -4.62 4.71
N TYR A 162 -7.76 -4.29 5.91
CA TYR A 162 -6.76 -5.12 6.62
C TYR A 162 -7.26 -6.54 6.89
N ARG A 163 -8.50 -6.67 7.37
CA ARG A 163 -9.08 -7.99 7.66
C ARG A 163 -9.18 -8.85 6.40
N ARG A 164 -9.70 -8.28 5.32
CA ARG A 164 -9.79 -8.95 4.01
C ARG A 164 -8.42 -9.29 3.46
N GLY A 165 -7.45 -8.38 3.58
CA GLY A 165 -6.08 -8.61 3.13
C GLY A 165 -5.41 -9.77 3.87
N SER A 166 -5.63 -9.90 5.18
CA SER A 166 -5.18 -11.05 5.97
C SER A 166 -5.86 -12.35 5.54
N GLU A 167 -7.18 -12.34 5.32
CA GLU A 167 -7.92 -13.52 4.85
C GLU A 167 -7.43 -13.98 3.48
N ARG A 168 -7.19 -13.05 2.55
CA ARG A 168 -6.72 -13.34 1.20
C ARG A 168 -5.27 -13.80 1.17
N LEU A 169 -4.41 -13.26 2.04
CA LEU A 169 -3.01 -13.66 2.14
C LEU A 169 -2.87 -15.19 2.28
N ALA A 170 -3.74 -15.83 3.05
CA ALA A 170 -3.78 -17.28 3.22
C ALA A 170 -3.99 -18.02 1.89
N THR A 171 -4.92 -17.52 1.05
CA THR A 171 -5.18 -18.11 -0.28
C THR A 171 -3.98 -17.95 -1.21
N VAL A 172 -3.27 -16.82 -1.12
CA VAL A 172 -2.12 -16.52 -1.98
C VAL A 172 -0.89 -17.35 -1.61
N LEU A 173 -0.71 -17.66 -0.33
CA LEU A 173 0.41 -18.45 0.17
C LEU A 173 0.14 -19.97 0.24
N ALA A 174 -1.09 -20.43 -0.05
CA ALA A 174 -1.51 -21.82 0.13
C ALA A 174 -0.65 -22.84 -0.63
N ASP A 175 -0.13 -22.49 -1.81
CA ASP A 175 0.72 -23.35 -2.64
C ASP A 175 2.20 -22.88 -2.68
N GLY A 176 2.59 -21.99 -1.76
CA GLY A 176 3.74 -21.11 -1.97
C GLY A 176 4.98 -21.34 -1.12
N LEU A 177 4.95 -22.21 -0.11
CA LEU A 177 6.06 -22.34 0.86
C LEU A 177 6.86 -23.64 0.65
N ASP A 178 8.14 -23.49 0.34
CA ASP A 178 9.15 -24.55 0.36
C ASP A 178 9.93 -24.45 1.67
N VAL A 179 10.00 -25.56 2.40
CA VAL A 179 10.60 -25.63 3.74
C VAL A 179 11.74 -26.65 3.70
N ALA A 180 12.94 -26.18 4.01
CA ALA A 180 14.14 -27.01 4.05
C ALA A 180 14.89 -26.78 5.36
N ARG A 181 15.39 -27.85 5.97
CA ARG A 181 16.16 -27.79 7.20
C ARG A 181 17.64 -28.06 6.96
N GLU A 182 18.48 -27.20 7.52
CA GLU A 182 19.93 -27.37 7.56
C GLU A 182 20.41 -27.17 9.01
N GLY A 183 20.73 -28.27 9.69
CA GLY A 183 21.12 -28.23 11.11
C GLY A 183 19.96 -27.73 11.99
N ASN A 184 20.18 -26.63 12.72
CA ASN A 184 19.17 -26.02 13.60
C ASN A 184 18.41 -24.86 12.93
N VAL A 185 18.67 -24.59 11.66
CA VAL A 185 18.00 -23.53 10.90
C VAL A 185 17.08 -24.16 9.87
N VAL A 186 15.83 -23.71 9.88
CA VAL A 186 14.83 -23.98 8.85
C VAL A 186 14.78 -22.79 7.92
N THR A 187 14.96 -23.03 6.64
CA THR A 187 14.79 -22.03 5.59
C THR A 187 13.41 -22.19 4.98
N VAL A 188 12.65 -21.10 4.95
CA VAL A 188 11.35 -20.99 4.29
C VAL A 188 11.52 -20.13 3.05
N LYS A 189 11.21 -20.68 1.88
CA LYS A 189 11.26 -20.01 0.59
C LYS A 189 9.89 -20.05 -0.07
N GLY A 190 9.72 -19.25 -1.10
CA GLY A 190 8.58 -19.40 -1.99
C GLY A 190 8.77 -18.66 -3.30
N SER A 191 7.85 -18.91 -4.22
CA SER A 191 7.75 -18.21 -5.51
C SER A 191 7.08 -16.83 -5.38
N SER A 192 6.58 -16.49 -4.19
CA SER A 192 5.84 -15.26 -3.92
C SER A 192 6.63 -14.30 -3.04
N TRP A 193 6.61 -13.03 -3.42
CA TRP A 193 7.15 -11.90 -2.66
C TRP A 193 6.52 -11.71 -1.28
N LEU A 194 5.48 -12.48 -0.97
CA LEU A 194 4.78 -12.46 0.32
C LEU A 194 5.27 -13.55 1.28
N VAL A 195 6.30 -14.33 0.95
CA VAL A 195 6.82 -15.38 1.85
C VAL A 195 7.12 -14.81 3.22
N SER A 196 7.76 -13.64 3.32
CA SER A 196 8.04 -12.98 4.61
C SER A 196 6.82 -12.74 5.49
N SER A 197 5.61 -12.73 4.91
CA SER A 197 4.34 -12.49 5.57
C SER A 197 3.61 -13.77 5.99
N TRP A 198 4.18 -14.95 5.72
CA TRP A 198 3.66 -16.23 6.21
C TRP A 198 3.34 -16.23 7.72
N PRO A 199 4.09 -15.56 8.62
CA PRO A 199 3.77 -15.58 10.05
C PRO A 199 2.41 -14.97 10.39
N LEU A 200 1.84 -14.16 9.48
CA LEU A 200 0.52 -13.54 9.63
C LEU A 200 -0.63 -14.52 9.36
N VAL A 201 -0.36 -15.69 8.78
CA VAL A 201 -1.38 -16.67 8.40
C VAL A 201 -1.34 -17.87 9.35
N THR A 202 -2.42 -18.05 10.10
CA THR A 202 -2.60 -19.20 10.99
C THR A 202 -2.56 -20.52 10.22
N GLY A 203 -1.87 -21.52 10.75
CA GLY A 203 -1.79 -22.87 10.18
C GLY A 203 -0.75 -23.08 9.07
N LEU A 204 -0.32 -22.05 8.34
CA LEU A 204 0.74 -22.19 7.33
C LEU A 204 2.12 -22.51 7.94
N GLY A 205 2.32 -22.18 9.22
CA GLY A 205 3.57 -22.46 9.92
C GLY A 205 3.71 -23.88 10.47
N GLN A 206 2.69 -24.75 10.36
CA GLN A 206 2.71 -26.09 10.95
C GLN A 206 3.93 -26.93 10.50
N PRO A 207 4.35 -26.95 9.22
CA PRO A 207 5.55 -27.69 8.82
C PRO A 207 6.82 -27.23 9.54
N ILE A 208 6.91 -25.94 9.90
CA ILE A 208 8.04 -25.37 10.64
C ILE A 208 7.97 -25.78 12.11
N VAL A 209 6.76 -25.84 12.69
CA VAL A 209 6.53 -26.36 14.05
C VAL A 209 7.03 -27.79 14.16
N ASP A 210 6.73 -28.63 13.17
CA ASP A 210 7.14 -30.04 13.18
C ASP A 210 8.67 -30.19 13.19
N GLU A 211 9.40 -29.21 12.65
CA GLU A 211 10.86 -29.18 12.62
C GLU A 211 11.48 -28.62 13.91
N VAL A 212 11.03 -27.46 14.38
CA VAL A 212 11.74 -26.69 15.44
C VAL A 212 10.87 -26.28 16.63
N GLY A 213 9.58 -26.57 16.61
CA GLY A 213 8.61 -26.26 17.68
C GLY A 213 7.87 -24.93 17.48
N ASN A 214 7.00 -24.61 18.44
CA ASN A 214 6.08 -23.46 18.35
C ASN A 214 6.75 -22.11 18.64
N ASP A 215 7.65 -22.07 19.63
CA ASP A 215 8.32 -20.85 20.05
C ASP A 215 9.67 -20.73 19.33
N VAL A 216 9.73 -19.84 18.35
CA VAL A 216 10.83 -19.74 17.38
C VAL A 216 11.43 -18.34 17.33
N LEU A 217 12.60 -18.24 16.71
CA LEU A 217 13.17 -17.00 16.20
C LEU A 217 12.98 -16.96 14.69
N VAL A 218 12.47 -15.85 14.19
CA VAL A 218 12.26 -15.58 12.76
C VAL A 218 13.18 -14.47 12.32
N GLY A 219 13.94 -14.71 11.24
CA GLY A 219 14.77 -13.72 10.57
C GLY A 219 14.34 -13.56 9.12
N ILE A 220 14.05 -12.33 8.70
CA ILE A 220 13.62 -12.04 7.32
C ILE A 220 14.84 -11.58 6.52
N GLU A 221 15.36 -12.49 5.69
CA GLU A 221 16.48 -12.22 4.78
C GLU A 221 16.02 -11.29 3.63
N SER A 222 14.96 -11.70 2.95
CA SER A 222 14.31 -10.98 1.86
C SER A 222 12.81 -11.31 1.84
N PRO A 223 11.99 -10.59 1.05
CA PRO A 223 10.56 -10.88 0.95
C PRO A 223 10.25 -12.34 0.55
N ASP A 224 11.12 -12.99 -0.22
CA ASP A 224 10.97 -14.38 -0.69
C ASP A 224 11.69 -15.43 0.18
N LYS A 225 12.45 -15.02 1.20
CA LYS A 225 13.32 -15.91 1.96
C LYS A 225 13.34 -15.55 3.44
N VAL A 226 12.94 -16.50 4.27
CA VAL A 226 12.90 -16.39 5.72
C VAL A 226 13.70 -17.52 6.33
N PHE A 227 14.40 -17.23 7.42
CA PHE A 227 15.06 -18.23 8.24
C PHE A 227 14.36 -18.32 9.60
N VAL A 228 14.22 -19.54 10.09
CA VAL A 228 13.57 -19.85 11.35
C VAL A 228 14.45 -20.78 12.16
N SER A 229 14.54 -20.57 13.47
CA SER A 229 15.25 -21.48 14.38
C SER A 229 14.52 -21.55 15.72
N ALA A 230 14.82 -22.57 16.53
CA ALA A 230 14.37 -22.56 17.92
C ALA A 230 15.10 -21.46 18.72
N ILE A 231 14.47 -20.93 19.78
CA ILE A 231 14.97 -19.78 20.58
C ILE A 231 16.42 -19.95 21.08
N GLY A 232 16.90 -21.17 21.27
CA GLY A 232 18.28 -21.45 21.71
C GLY A 232 19.38 -21.26 20.65
N HIS A 233 19.05 -21.03 19.38
CA HIS A 233 19.99 -21.04 18.26
C HIS A 233 20.16 -19.67 17.58
N ALA A 234 19.96 -18.58 18.32
CA ALA A 234 20.03 -17.21 17.78
C ALA A 234 21.33 -16.91 17.01
N HIS A 235 22.47 -17.42 17.48
CA HIS A 235 23.76 -17.21 16.81
C HIS A 235 23.82 -17.86 15.43
N GLU A 236 23.31 -19.09 15.30
CA GLU A 236 23.29 -19.81 14.02
C GLU A 236 22.35 -19.12 13.02
N LEU A 237 21.22 -18.60 13.49
CA LEU A 237 20.29 -17.81 12.70
C LEU A 237 20.93 -16.50 12.21
N ASP A 238 21.63 -15.77 13.09
CA ASP A 238 22.30 -14.52 12.72
C ASP A 238 23.44 -14.75 11.71
N CYS A 239 24.17 -15.87 11.82
CA CYS A 239 25.17 -16.27 10.82
C CYS A 239 24.56 -16.67 9.47
N ALA A 240 23.33 -17.19 9.45
CA ALA A 240 22.63 -17.53 8.21
C ALA A 240 22.09 -16.30 7.48
N LEU A 241 21.81 -15.21 8.21
CA LEU A 241 21.29 -13.97 7.67
C LEU A 241 22.40 -13.10 7.07
N SER A 242 22.09 -12.45 5.95
CA SER A 242 22.95 -11.40 5.39
C SER A 242 22.94 -10.15 6.25
N PRO A 243 24.02 -9.35 6.23
CA PRO A 243 24.01 -7.97 6.71
C PRO A 243 22.94 -7.09 6.02
N SER A 244 22.50 -7.49 4.83
CA SER A 244 21.45 -6.81 4.07
C SER A 244 20.03 -7.29 4.38
N ARG A 245 19.82 -8.10 5.42
CA ARG A 245 18.49 -8.57 5.86
C ARG A 245 17.47 -7.43 6.02
N VAL A 246 16.19 -7.79 5.92
CA VAL A 246 15.05 -6.87 6.11
C VAL A 246 14.86 -6.52 7.58
N ALA A 247 15.06 -7.50 8.47
CA ALA A 247 14.87 -7.32 9.91
C ALA A 247 15.83 -8.20 10.72
N ASP A 248 16.16 -7.74 11.92
CA ASP A 248 16.85 -8.55 12.91
C ASP A 248 15.96 -9.72 13.39
N PRO A 249 16.56 -10.84 13.82
CA PRO A 249 15.82 -11.96 14.38
C PRO A 249 14.88 -11.54 15.52
N PHE A 250 13.64 -11.99 15.47
CA PHE A 250 12.64 -11.71 16.50
C PHE A 250 11.93 -12.99 16.94
N ALA A 251 11.50 -13.00 18.20
CA ALA A 251 10.73 -14.12 18.74
C ALA A 251 9.31 -14.15 18.15
N TRP A 252 8.86 -15.34 17.78
CA TRP A 252 7.53 -15.58 17.23
C TRP A 252 6.96 -16.89 17.78
N ARG A 253 5.64 -16.92 17.95
CA ARG A 253 4.91 -18.16 18.24
C ARG A 253 4.12 -18.55 17.00
N ILE A 254 4.46 -19.72 16.45
CA ILE A 254 3.70 -20.33 15.38
C ILE A 254 2.45 -20.97 15.98
N GLY A 255 1.28 -20.65 15.43
CA GLY A 255 -0.03 -21.10 15.91
C GLY A 255 -0.97 -21.50 14.79
#